data_AF-A0A088F3E5-F1
#
_entry.id   AF-A0A088F3E5-F1
#
_cell.length_a   1.000
_cell.length_b   1.000
_cell.length_c   1.000
_cell.angle_alpha   90.00
_cell.angle_beta   90.00
_cell.angle_gamma   90.00
#
_symmetry.space_group_name_H-M   'P 1'
#
loop_
_entity.id
_entity.type
_entity.pdbx_description
1 polymer ?
#
loop_
_entity_poly.entity_id
_entity_poly.type
_entity_poly.pdbx_seq_one_letter_code
_entity_poly.pdbx_strand_id
1 'polypeptide(L)'
;MKTHFDIEKLVESNSISNELDYERALIADRKLRLLSKESVHFKNLRSKLRDLIEAYENVEWNDVNNISDQKLAESDNYERIAEFERLFIDNRKQEIRKKLKKLELTQENLATILGHKSKTHMSELINGITPFTLKDLVIINRLLKIDLNILVPNFLSQEEQMRVKNAVNTLNKPNIKLSSDDLVMSY
;
A
#
# COMPACT_ATOMS: atom_id res chain seq x y z
N MET A 1 -4.16 -6.22 -12.51
CA MET A 1 -2.98 -6.17 -11.61
C MET A 1 -3.38 -5.43 -10.36
N LYS A 2 -3.40 -6.08 -9.19
CA LYS A 2 -3.52 -5.38 -7.91
C LYS A 2 -2.16 -4.73 -7.68
N THR A 3 -2.07 -3.43 -7.87
CA THR A 3 -0.79 -2.72 -7.81
C THR A 3 -0.37 -2.44 -6.36
N HIS A 4 -1.32 -2.43 -5.42
CA HIS A 4 -1.09 -2.18 -3.99
C HIS A 4 -2.16 -2.88 -3.14
N PHE A 5 -1.88 -2.93 -1.84
CA PHE A 5 -2.84 -3.31 -0.81
C PHE A 5 -4.05 -2.38 -0.76
N ASP A 6 -5.21 -2.92 -0.38
CA ASP A 6 -6.50 -2.26 -0.43
C ASP A 6 -7.16 -2.38 0.95
N ILE A 7 -7.25 -1.25 1.66
CA ILE A 7 -7.74 -1.21 3.04
C ILE A 7 -9.24 -1.45 3.10
N GLU A 8 -10.00 -1.02 2.08
CA GLU A 8 -11.45 -1.32 2.05
C GLU A 8 -11.66 -2.82 1.93
N LYS A 9 -10.91 -3.50 1.05
CA LYS A 9 -10.98 -4.96 0.94
C LYS A 9 -10.55 -5.68 2.21
N LEU A 10 -9.54 -5.17 2.92
CA LEU A 10 -9.12 -5.74 4.21
C LEU A 10 -10.26 -5.63 5.24
N VAL A 11 -10.93 -4.49 5.30
CA VAL A 11 -12.08 -4.31 6.20
C VAL A 11 -13.25 -5.21 5.78
N GLU A 12 -13.47 -5.39 4.47
CA GLU A 12 -14.48 -6.31 3.94
C GLU A 12 -14.17 -7.79 4.23
N SER A 13 -12.88 -8.18 4.29
CA SER A 13 -12.49 -9.55 4.67
C SER A 13 -12.66 -9.84 6.16
N ASN A 14 -12.98 -8.81 6.96
CA ASN A 14 -13.36 -8.92 8.37
C ASN A 14 -12.32 -9.62 9.26
N SER A 15 -11.06 -9.68 8.81
CA SER A 15 -9.96 -10.33 9.51
C SER A 15 -8.61 -9.86 8.98
N ILE A 16 -7.65 -9.71 9.89
CA ILE A 16 -6.22 -9.58 9.60
C ILE A 16 -5.60 -10.96 9.86
N SER A 17 -4.91 -11.50 8.86
CA SER A 17 -4.43 -12.90 8.89
C SER A 17 -2.91 -13.03 9.02
N ASN A 18 -2.18 -11.93 8.88
CA ASN A 18 -0.72 -11.89 8.88
C ASN A 18 -0.21 -10.53 9.37
N GLU A 19 1.03 -10.53 9.84
CA GLU A 19 1.69 -9.38 10.44
C GLU A 19 1.87 -8.21 9.46
N LEU A 20 2.11 -8.49 8.16
CA LEU A 20 2.24 -7.43 7.16
C LEU A 20 0.93 -6.64 6.97
N ASP A 21 -0.21 -7.35 6.97
CA ASP A 21 -1.52 -6.70 6.88
C ASP A 21 -1.87 -5.94 8.16
N TYR A 22 -1.41 -6.42 9.32
CA TYR A 22 -1.48 -5.69 10.59
C TYR A 22 -0.72 -4.37 10.52
N GLU A 23 0.54 -4.39 10.06
CA GLU A 23 1.35 -3.18 9.92
C GLU A 23 0.78 -2.17 8.92
N ARG A 24 0.26 -2.67 7.78
CA ARG A 24 -0.48 -1.85 6.81
C ARG A 24 -1.75 -1.23 7.43
N ALA A 25 -2.46 -1.98 8.27
CA ALA A 25 -3.64 -1.50 8.97
C ALA A 25 -3.28 -0.39 9.96
N LEU A 26 -2.20 -0.52 10.73
CA LEU A 26 -1.72 0.54 11.64
C LEU A 26 -1.40 1.84 10.89
N ILE A 27 -0.70 1.74 9.75
CA ILE A 27 -0.41 2.89 8.88
C ILE A 27 -1.71 3.52 8.36
N ALA A 28 -2.69 2.70 7.96
CA ALA A 28 -3.98 3.16 7.50
C ALA A 28 -4.82 3.82 8.60
N ASP A 29 -4.84 3.33 9.85
CA ASP A 29 -5.53 4.00 10.97
C ASP A 29 -4.98 5.42 11.18
N ARG A 30 -3.66 5.59 11.11
CA ARG A 30 -3.01 6.91 11.24
C ARG A 30 -3.47 7.87 10.14
N LYS A 31 -3.57 7.40 8.90
CA LYS A 31 -4.07 8.20 7.75
C LYS A 31 -5.56 8.51 7.90
N LEU A 32 -6.37 7.50 8.22
CA LEU A 32 -7.81 7.63 8.40
C LEU A 32 -8.17 8.54 9.56
N ARG A 33 -7.33 8.64 10.59
CA ARG A 33 -7.50 9.65 11.66
C ARG A 33 -7.62 11.07 11.12
N LEU A 34 -6.81 11.43 10.11
CA LEU A 34 -6.87 12.76 9.49
C LEU A 34 -8.10 12.88 8.59
N LEU A 35 -8.36 11.88 7.75
CA LEU A 35 -9.46 11.87 6.79
C LEU A 35 -10.86 11.79 7.43
N SER A 36 -10.97 11.15 8.60
CA SER A 36 -12.23 11.00 9.35
C SER A 36 -12.87 12.31 9.78
N LYS A 37 -12.09 13.40 9.80
CA LYS A 37 -12.59 14.75 10.08
C LYS A 37 -13.42 15.32 8.92
N GLU A 38 -13.21 14.79 7.71
CA GLU A 38 -13.78 15.31 6.47
C GLU A 38 -14.97 14.49 5.96
N SER A 39 -15.12 13.22 6.40
CA SER A 39 -16.16 12.32 5.91
C SER A 39 -16.59 11.27 6.93
N VAL A 40 -17.91 11.05 7.02
CA VAL A 40 -18.51 9.96 7.80
C VAL A 40 -18.06 8.59 7.29
N HIS A 41 -17.83 8.45 5.98
CA HIS A 41 -17.30 7.23 5.37
C HIS A 41 -15.97 6.81 6.02
N PHE A 42 -15.01 7.74 6.07
CA PHE A 42 -13.70 7.48 6.68
C PHE A 42 -13.77 7.25 8.19
N LYS A 43 -14.72 7.88 8.88
CA LYS A 43 -14.97 7.61 10.30
C LYS A 43 -15.42 6.16 10.52
N ASN A 44 -16.36 5.68 9.72
CA ASN A 44 -16.87 4.31 9.80
C ASN A 44 -15.80 3.29 9.40
N LEU A 45 -15.08 3.53 8.31
CA LEU A 45 -13.98 2.67 7.86
C LEU A 45 -12.90 2.54 8.94
N ARG A 46 -12.52 3.66 9.57
CA ARG A 46 -11.55 3.68 10.67
C ARG A 46 -12.01 2.89 11.89
N SER A 47 -13.29 2.99 12.26
CA SER A 47 -13.84 2.24 13.40
C SER A 47 -13.68 0.74 13.17
N LYS A 48 -14.14 0.24 12.01
CA LYS A 48 -14.02 -1.18 11.67
C LYS A 48 -12.57 -1.63 11.61
N LEU A 49 -11.68 -0.81 11.04
CA LEU A 49 -10.25 -1.14 10.99
C LEU A 49 -9.64 -1.29 12.38
N ARG A 50 -10.04 -0.46 13.34
CA ARG A 50 -9.59 -0.56 14.74
C ARG A 50 -10.07 -1.83 15.42
N ASP A 51 -11.32 -2.22 15.18
CA ASP A 51 -11.87 -3.47 15.71
C ASP A 51 -11.05 -4.67 15.20
N LEU A 52 -10.60 -4.64 13.94
CA LEU A 52 -9.75 -5.67 13.36
C LEU A 52 -8.32 -5.67 13.92
N ILE A 53 -7.73 -4.49 14.10
CA ILE A 53 -6.40 -4.31 14.72
C ILE A 53 -6.42 -4.89 16.15
N GLU A 54 -7.41 -4.49 16.96
CA GLU A 54 -7.57 -4.97 18.33
C GLU A 54 -7.79 -6.49 18.38
N ALA A 55 -8.60 -7.03 17.47
CA ALA A 55 -8.80 -8.48 17.38
C ALA A 55 -7.51 -9.24 17.08
N TYR A 56 -6.65 -8.71 16.20
CA TYR A 56 -5.35 -9.30 15.88
C TYR A 56 -4.38 -9.22 17.07
N GLU A 57 -4.26 -8.04 17.69
CA GLU A 57 -3.40 -7.82 18.87
C GLU A 57 -3.75 -8.77 20.02
N ASN A 58 -5.05 -8.98 20.27
CA ASN A 58 -5.52 -9.88 21.32
C ASN A 58 -5.14 -11.35 21.08
N VAL A 59 -4.98 -11.76 19.83
CA VAL A 59 -4.61 -13.14 19.45
C VAL A 59 -3.10 -13.30 19.42
N GLU A 60 -2.38 -12.35 18.83
CA GLU A 60 -0.96 -12.50 18.49
C GLU A 60 -0.01 -11.85 19.50
N TRP A 61 -0.43 -10.79 20.18
CA TRP A 61 0.44 -9.89 20.95
C TRP A 61 0.05 -9.73 22.43
N ASN A 62 -1.00 -10.42 22.89
CA ASN A 62 -1.55 -10.26 24.24
C ASN A 62 -0.67 -10.89 25.34
N ASP A 63 0.01 -12.01 25.06
CA ASP A 63 0.85 -12.69 26.04
C ASP A 63 2.33 -12.39 25.85
N VAL A 64 2.82 -11.39 26.57
CA VAL A 64 4.21 -10.92 26.52
C VAL A 64 5.22 -12.03 26.82
N ASN A 65 4.87 -13.02 27.65
CA ASN A 65 5.80 -14.09 28.00
C ASN A 65 6.00 -15.10 26.87
N ASN A 66 5.10 -15.14 25.88
CA ASN A 66 5.13 -16.03 24.74
C ASN A 66 5.68 -15.36 23.46
N ILE A 67 6.05 -14.08 23.53
CA ILE A 67 6.68 -13.37 22.42
C ILE A 67 8.18 -13.70 22.40
N SER A 68 8.64 -14.36 21.34
CA SER A 68 10.05 -14.67 21.15
C SER A 68 10.80 -13.52 20.46
N ASP A 69 12.12 -13.45 20.66
CA ASP A 69 12.99 -12.52 19.93
C ASP A 69 12.88 -12.69 18.40
N GLN A 70 12.64 -13.92 17.93
CA GLN A 70 12.42 -14.19 16.52
C GLN A 70 11.12 -13.54 16.02
N LYS A 71 10.02 -13.64 16.78
CA LYS A 71 8.74 -13.00 16.41
C LYS A 71 8.88 -11.48 16.35
N LEU A 72 9.62 -10.89 17.29
CA LEU A 72 9.94 -9.45 17.28
C LEU A 72 10.73 -9.07 16.02
N ALA A 73 11.80 -9.79 15.71
CA ALA A 73 12.61 -9.52 14.52
C ALA A 73 11.81 -9.68 13.21
N GLU A 74 10.88 -10.64 13.16
CA GLU A 74 9.96 -10.80 12.03
C GLU A 74 8.98 -9.61 11.91
N SER A 75 8.40 -9.16 13.03
CA SER A 75 7.54 -7.97 13.07
C SER A 75 8.27 -6.71 12.61
N ASP A 76 9.49 -6.46 13.11
CA ASP A 76 10.35 -5.35 12.67
C ASP A 76 10.60 -5.38 11.14
N ASN A 77 10.70 -6.57 10.55
CA ASN A 77 10.83 -6.71 9.09
C ASN A 77 9.56 -6.29 8.37
N TYR A 78 8.39 -6.69 8.85
CA TYR A 78 7.11 -6.33 8.26
C TYR A 78 6.78 -4.85 8.43
N GLU A 79 7.12 -4.25 9.57
CA GLU A 79 6.99 -2.80 9.79
C GLU A 79 7.80 -2.03 8.74
N ARG A 80 9.06 -2.43 8.50
CA ARG A 80 9.92 -1.80 7.49
C ARG A 80 9.33 -1.89 6.08
N ILE A 81 8.74 -3.02 5.71
CA ILE A 81 8.08 -3.19 4.41
C ILE A 81 6.87 -2.26 4.30
N ALA A 82 6.01 -2.23 5.31
CA ALA A 82 4.81 -1.40 5.31
C ALA A 82 5.17 0.10 5.27
N GLU A 83 6.22 0.51 5.98
CA GLU A 83 6.74 1.87 5.97
C GLU A 83 7.32 2.26 4.59
N PHE A 84 8.02 1.33 3.93
CA PHE A 84 8.47 1.53 2.55
C PHE A 84 7.31 1.71 1.57
N GLU A 85 6.26 0.89 1.67
CA GLU A 85 5.02 1.05 0.89
C GLU A 85 4.35 2.40 1.16
N ARG A 86 4.32 2.85 2.42
CA ARG A 86 3.78 4.15 2.81
C ARG A 86 4.56 5.30 2.18
N LEU A 87 5.89 5.24 2.22
CA LEU A 87 6.77 6.24 1.60
C LEU A 87 6.56 6.29 0.09
N PHE A 88 6.44 5.15 -0.58
CA PHE A 88 6.11 5.09 -2.00
C PHE A 88 4.79 5.81 -2.30
N ILE A 89 3.74 5.51 -1.54
CA ILE A 89 2.42 6.15 -1.72
C ILE A 89 2.49 7.66 -1.49
N ASP A 90 3.22 8.11 -0.47
CA ASP A 90 3.35 9.55 -0.20
C ASP A 90 4.14 10.25 -1.31
N ASN A 91 5.26 9.69 -1.76
CA ASN A 91 6.05 10.23 -2.87
C ASN A 91 5.20 10.38 -4.14
N ARG A 92 4.44 9.35 -4.49
CA ARG A 92 3.49 9.40 -5.62
C ARG A 92 2.47 10.52 -5.45
N LYS A 93 1.87 10.62 -4.27
CA LYS A 93 0.88 11.66 -3.93
C LYS A 93 1.47 13.06 -4.07
N GLN A 94 2.68 13.29 -3.57
CA GLN A 94 3.34 14.60 -3.67
C GLN A 94 3.62 14.97 -5.12
N GLU A 95 4.14 14.05 -5.93
CA GLU A 95 4.42 14.32 -7.34
C GLU A 95 3.15 14.57 -8.16
N ILE A 96 2.07 13.82 -7.92
CA ILE A 96 0.75 14.10 -8.53
C ILE A 96 0.28 15.51 -8.13
N ARG A 97 0.28 15.85 -6.84
CA ARG A 97 -0.15 17.17 -6.35
C ARG A 97 0.67 18.32 -6.94
N LYS A 98 2.00 18.15 -7.02
CA LYS A 98 2.92 19.12 -7.60
C LYS A 98 2.64 19.36 -9.08
N LYS A 99 2.39 18.30 -9.86
CA LYS A 99 2.04 18.43 -11.28
C LYS A 99 0.67 19.05 -11.49
N LEU A 100 -0.33 18.67 -10.69
CA LEU A 100 -1.66 19.29 -10.74
C LEU A 100 -1.58 20.79 -10.47
N LYS A 101 -0.85 21.20 -9.42
CA LYS A 101 -0.65 22.62 -9.09
C LYS A 101 -0.01 23.41 -10.22
N LYS A 102 0.98 22.84 -10.92
CA LYS A 102 1.63 23.47 -12.09
C LYS A 102 0.69 23.67 -13.29
N LEU A 103 -0.34 22.83 -13.40
CA LEU A 103 -1.34 22.89 -14.47
C LEU A 103 -2.63 23.60 -14.01
N GLU A 104 -2.63 24.20 -12.82
CA GLU A 104 -3.81 24.84 -12.21
C GLU A 104 -5.02 23.89 -12.10
N LEU A 105 -4.76 22.59 -11.96
CA LEU A 105 -5.78 21.55 -11.80
C LEU A 105 -6.00 21.22 -10.33
N THR A 106 -7.26 20.96 -9.98
CA THR A 106 -7.64 20.43 -8.67
C THR A 106 -7.68 18.90 -8.67
N GLN A 107 -7.74 18.29 -7.48
CA GLN A 107 -7.97 16.84 -7.36
C GLN A 107 -9.33 16.43 -7.93
N GLU A 108 -10.33 17.30 -7.86
CA GLU A 108 -11.65 17.06 -8.44
C GLU A 108 -11.60 17.05 -9.97
N ASN A 109 -10.83 17.93 -10.59
CA ASN A 109 -10.60 17.87 -12.04
C ASN A 109 -9.93 16.55 -12.44
N LEU A 110 -8.93 16.10 -11.67
CA LEU A 110 -8.30 14.80 -11.93
C LEU A 110 -9.30 13.65 -11.78
N ALA A 111 -10.16 13.67 -10.75
CA ALA A 111 -11.21 12.66 -10.58
C ALA A 111 -12.12 12.57 -11.82
N THR A 112 -12.58 13.73 -12.31
CA THR A 112 -13.41 13.82 -13.52
C THR A 112 -12.70 13.26 -14.76
N ILE A 113 -11.43 13.58 -14.96
CA ILE A 113 -10.63 13.08 -16.09
C ILE A 113 -10.46 11.56 -16.03
N LEU A 114 -10.29 11.00 -14.82
CA LEU A 114 -10.19 9.57 -14.61
C LEU A 114 -11.54 8.84 -14.72
N GLY A 115 -12.65 9.58 -14.75
CA GLY A 115 -14.01 9.02 -14.78
C GLY A 115 -14.56 8.64 -13.41
N HIS A 116 -13.94 9.14 -12.33
CA HIS A 116 -14.39 8.93 -10.96
C HIS A 116 -15.43 9.98 -10.58
N LYS A 117 -16.56 9.53 -10.02
CA LYS A 117 -17.72 10.40 -9.74
C LYS A 117 -17.70 11.06 -8.37
N SER A 118 -16.86 10.58 -7.44
CA SER A 118 -16.87 11.06 -6.05
C SER A 118 -15.51 11.59 -5.61
N LYS A 119 -15.55 12.73 -4.92
CA LYS A 119 -14.39 13.34 -4.26
C LYS A 119 -13.80 12.42 -3.19
N THR A 120 -14.66 11.69 -2.47
CA THR A 120 -14.25 10.69 -1.46
C THR A 120 -13.39 9.61 -2.09
N HIS A 121 -13.81 9.04 -3.22
CA HIS A 121 -13.06 7.99 -3.89
C HIS A 121 -11.71 8.50 -4.41
N MET A 122 -11.67 9.71 -4.98
CA MET A 122 -10.40 10.30 -5.38
C MET A 122 -9.47 10.52 -4.17
N SER A 123 -10.01 10.88 -3.01
CA SER A 123 -9.24 11.01 -1.77
C SER A 123 -8.69 9.66 -1.31
N GLU A 124 -9.47 8.58 -1.40
CA GLU A 124 -9.00 7.21 -1.10
C GLU A 124 -7.80 6.84 -1.96
N LEU A 125 -7.93 7.02 -3.28
CA LEU A 125 -6.91 6.69 -4.26
C LEU A 125 -5.61 7.47 -4.01
N ILE A 126 -5.71 8.79 -3.82
CA ILE A 126 -4.54 9.64 -3.58
C ILE A 126 -3.85 9.31 -2.26
N ASN A 127 -4.59 8.98 -1.21
CA ASN A 127 -4.01 8.64 0.09
C ASN A 127 -3.57 7.17 0.21
N GLY A 128 -3.87 6.35 -0.80
CA GLY A 128 -3.57 4.92 -0.84
C GLY A 128 -4.39 4.12 0.18
N ILE A 129 -5.64 4.52 0.40
CA ILE A 129 -6.63 3.68 1.10
C ILE A 129 -7.12 2.60 0.13
N THR A 130 -7.39 2.99 -1.11
CA THR A 130 -7.67 2.11 -2.24
C THR A 130 -6.61 2.32 -3.33
N PRO A 131 -6.26 1.29 -4.13
CA PRO A 131 -5.26 1.41 -5.18
C PRO A 131 -5.84 2.06 -6.44
N PHE A 132 -5.03 2.88 -7.11
CA PHE A 132 -5.29 3.26 -8.51
C PHE A 132 -5.31 2.03 -9.41
N THR A 133 -6.24 2.03 -10.36
CA THR A 133 -6.23 1.03 -11.45
C THR A 133 -5.07 1.32 -12.40
N LEU A 134 -4.65 0.31 -13.17
CA LEU A 134 -3.63 0.52 -14.21
C LEU A 134 -4.08 1.59 -15.22
N LYS A 135 -5.37 1.62 -15.56
CA LYS A 135 -5.94 2.64 -16.45
C LYS A 135 -5.74 4.04 -15.86
N ASP A 136 -6.02 4.22 -14.57
CA ASP A 136 -5.80 5.51 -13.90
C ASP A 136 -4.34 5.92 -13.98
N LEU A 137 -3.42 5.02 -13.65
CA LEU A 137 -1.99 5.29 -13.65
C LEU A 137 -1.46 5.65 -15.05
N VAL A 138 -1.96 4.97 -16.09
CA VAL A 138 -1.61 5.29 -17.48
C VAL A 138 -2.13 6.69 -17.86
N ILE A 139 -3.37 7.03 -17.49
CA ILE A 139 -3.91 8.38 -17.76
C ILE A 139 -3.10 9.44 -17.02
N ILE A 140 -2.79 9.23 -15.73
CA ILE A 140 -1.97 10.13 -14.91
C ILE A 140 -0.58 10.32 -15.55
N ASN A 141 0.08 9.24 -15.97
CA ASN A 141 1.36 9.29 -16.67
C ASN A 141 1.26 10.15 -17.94
N ARG A 142 0.25 9.91 -18.78
CA ARG A 142 0.10 10.61 -20.07
C ARG A 142 -0.29 12.07 -19.91
N LEU A 143 -1.12 12.40 -18.92
CA LEU A 143 -1.61 13.75 -18.63
C LEU A 143 -0.54 14.59 -17.93
N LEU A 144 0.01 14.09 -16.82
CA LEU A 144 0.89 14.86 -15.94
C LEU A 144 2.39 14.72 -16.28
N LYS A 145 2.72 13.83 -17.22
CA LYS A 145 4.10 13.50 -17.62
C LYS A 145 4.95 13.15 -16.40
N ILE A 146 4.41 12.28 -15.55
CA ILE A 146 5.10 11.71 -14.37
C ILE A 146 5.67 10.36 -14.79
N ASP A 147 6.93 10.10 -14.42
CA ASP A 147 7.58 8.81 -14.66
C ASP A 147 6.74 7.66 -14.08
N LEU A 148 6.61 6.56 -14.83
CA LEU A 148 5.85 5.40 -14.37
C LEU A 148 6.46 4.79 -13.11
N ASN A 149 7.77 4.90 -12.91
CA ASN A 149 8.48 4.42 -11.71
C ASN A 149 8.06 5.17 -10.43
N ILE A 150 7.49 6.37 -10.55
CA ILE A 150 6.92 7.12 -9.43
C ILE A 150 5.46 6.69 -9.18
N LEU A 151 4.77 6.21 -10.21
CA LEU A 151 3.34 5.89 -10.17
C LEU A 151 3.06 4.44 -9.77
N VAL A 152 3.93 3.53 -10.18
CA VAL A 152 3.82 2.07 -9.99
C VAL A 152 4.96 1.59 -9.09
N PRO A 153 4.69 0.73 -8.10
CA PRO A 153 5.71 0.04 -7.33
C PRO A 153 6.67 -0.70 -8.23
N ASN A 154 7.96 -0.45 -8.04
CA ASN A 154 9.04 -1.21 -8.65
C ASN A 154 9.54 -2.34 -7.73
N PHE A 155 8.75 -2.69 -6.71
CA PHE A 155 9.03 -3.74 -5.75
C PHE A 155 7.95 -4.83 -5.81
N LEU A 156 8.36 -6.06 -5.53
CA LEU A 156 7.47 -7.24 -5.47
C LEU A 156 7.14 -7.58 -4.02
N SER A 157 6.00 -8.21 -3.77
CA SER A 157 5.72 -8.79 -2.44
C SER A 157 6.75 -9.87 -2.11
N GLN A 158 6.98 -10.16 -0.82
CA GLN A 158 7.90 -11.23 -0.43
C GLN A 158 7.52 -12.59 -1.05
N GLU A 159 6.23 -12.89 -1.09
CA GLU A 159 5.70 -14.11 -1.72
C GLU A 159 6.06 -14.16 -3.21
N GLU A 160 5.88 -13.05 -3.92
CA GLU A 160 6.23 -12.96 -5.34
C GLU A 160 7.74 -13.02 -5.56
N GLN A 161 8.55 -12.37 -4.72
CA GLN A 161 10.01 -12.46 -4.74
C GLN A 161 10.47 -13.91 -4.59
N MET A 162 9.93 -14.63 -3.59
CA MET A 162 10.23 -16.05 -3.36
C MET A 162 9.81 -16.92 -4.54
N ARG A 163 8.59 -16.72 -5.06
CA ARG A 163 8.08 -17.44 -6.22
C ARG A 163 8.94 -17.22 -7.47
N VAL A 164 9.33 -15.97 -7.75
CA VAL A 164 10.18 -15.61 -8.89
C VAL A 164 11.59 -16.18 -8.71
N LYS A 165 12.19 -16.07 -7.52
CA LYS A 165 13.50 -16.65 -7.20
C LYS A 165 13.52 -18.17 -7.41
N ASN A 166 12.50 -18.87 -6.91
CA ASN A 166 12.38 -20.31 -7.08
C ASN A 166 12.21 -20.70 -8.55
N ALA A 167 11.40 -19.95 -9.31
CA ALA A 167 11.21 -20.19 -10.74
C ALA A 167 12.50 -19.98 -11.54
N VAL A 168 13.25 -18.90 -11.28
CA VAL A 168 14.53 -18.61 -11.96
C VAL A 168 15.57 -19.70 -11.64
N ASN A 169 15.68 -20.10 -10.37
CA ASN A 169 16.58 -21.18 -9.96
C ASN A 169 16.21 -22.52 -10.64
N THR A 170 14.91 -22.81 -10.76
CA THR A 170 14.41 -24.03 -11.43
C THR A 170 14.71 -24.02 -12.92
N LEU A 171 14.62 -22.87 -13.59
CA LEU A 171 14.94 -22.74 -15.02
C LEU A 171 16.43 -22.97 -15.31
N ASN A 172 17.30 -22.66 -14.35
CA ASN A 172 18.75 -22.85 -14.40
C ASN A 172 19.37 -22.38 -15.74
N LYS A 173 18.92 -21.22 -16.23
CA LYS A 173 19.43 -20.62 -17.47
C LYS A 173 20.52 -19.60 -17.13
N PRO A 174 21.73 -19.72 -17.71
CA PRO A 174 22.87 -18.88 -17.32
C PRO A 174 22.66 -17.38 -17.61
N ASN A 175 21.79 -17.05 -18.56
CA ASN A 175 21.49 -15.67 -18.96
C ASN A 175 20.35 -15.02 -18.15
N ILE A 176 19.75 -15.74 -17.21
CA ILE A 176 18.68 -15.23 -16.35
C ILE A 176 19.10 -15.44 -14.91
N LYS A 177 19.55 -14.37 -14.26
CA LYS A 177 19.96 -14.37 -12.85
C LYS A 177 19.33 -13.16 -12.17
N LEU A 178 18.86 -13.36 -10.95
CA LEU A 178 18.41 -12.28 -10.09
C LEU A 178 19.60 -11.80 -9.27
N SER A 179 19.81 -10.49 -9.25
CA SER A 179 20.73 -9.82 -8.34
C SER A 179 20.07 -9.55 -6.99
N SER A 180 20.88 -9.12 -6.01
CA SER A 180 20.41 -8.57 -4.75
C SER A 180 19.44 -7.41 -4.98
N ASP A 181 19.71 -6.57 -5.98
CA ASP A 181 18.93 -5.36 -6.24
C ASP A 181 17.57 -5.67 -6.87
N ASP A 182 17.43 -6.84 -7.51
CA ASP A 182 16.15 -7.35 -8.06
C ASP A 182 15.22 -7.90 -6.97
N LEU A 183 15.75 -8.14 -5.78
CA LEU A 183 15.04 -8.64 -4.60
C LEU A 183 15.18 -7.57 -3.51
N VAL A 184 14.20 -6.69 -3.39
CA VAL A 184 14.17 -5.49 -2.52
C VAL A 184 14.49 -5.77 -1.03
N MET A 185 14.66 -7.05 -0.65
CA MET A 185 14.97 -7.54 0.69
C MET A 185 16.26 -8.40 0.72
N SER A 186 17.33 -7.98 0.06
CA SER A 186 18.65 -8.59 0.25
C SER A 186 19.42 -7.87 1.37
N TYR A 187 19.28 -8.37 2.60
CA TYR A 187 20.27 -8.21 3.67
C TYR A 187 20.58 -9.59 4.24
#